data_AF-A0A4Y2KUN3-F1
#
_entry.id   AF-A0A4Y2KUN3-F1
#
_cell.length_a   1.000
_cell.length_b   1.000
_cell.length_c   1.000
_cell.angle_alpha   90.00
_cell.angle_beta   90.00
_cell.angle_gamma   90.00
#
_symmetry.space_group_name_H-M   'P 1'
#
loop_
_entity.id
_entity.type
_entity.pdbx_description
1 polymer ?
#
loop_
_entity_poly.entity_id
_entity_poly.type
_entity_poly.pdbx_seq_one_letter_code
_entity_poly.pdbx_strand_id
1 'polypeptide(L)'
;MNSDSEEDNLIETSSEDELSSSEDESEDESLESARNWCGVDVSVLTPAPPKFPFTGNPGIKVSLRQSDDPLDYFCLFFDDEVISFIAKETNSFAEEYFSNLELTPSTRALQWKDVTSEELKRFISLLILQGIVQKPTEKWFWSKRPILCTPFFGNVMNEKRYSLIMKFLYFQSSNDSEDESPSNNKLKKIGKFHSMLMQRFQSTYIPKQDISIDESLIGYKGRLGWKQYIPTKRSRFGVKLFQLCESESGYIWNSIIYTGKGTTFHEDYEDYGVSTKSVMTLI
;
A
#
# COMPACT_ATOMS: atom_id res chain seq x y z
N MET A 1 7.04 62.71 -18.08
CA MET A 1 5.81 62.66 -17.26
C MET A 1 5.39 61.20 -17.18
N ASN A 2 5.30 60.51 -16.05
CA ASN A 2 5.82 60.68 -14.71
C ASN A 2 6.00 59.24 -14.20
N SER A 3 7.04 59.01 -13.41
CA SER A 3 7.07 57.91 -12.45
C SER A 3 5.83 57.99 -11.56
N ASP A 4 5.20 56.86 -11.27
CA ASP A 4 4.82 56.55 -9.89
C ASP A 4 4.61 55.04 -9.72
N SER A 5 5.32 54.56 -8.72
CA SER A 5 5.20 53.31 -8.02
C SER A 5 3.91 53.28 -7.20
N GLU A 6 3.13 52.21 -7.30
CA GLU A 6 2.20 51.83 -6.24
C GLU A 6 2.46 50.36 -5.86
N GLU A 7 2.95 50.21 -4.64
CA GLU A 7 3.07 48.99 -3.87
C GLU A 7 1.67 48.46 -3.55
N ASP A 8 1.33 47.26 -4.04
CA ASP A 8 0.25 46.47 -3.44
C ASP A 8 0.87 45.47 -2.46
N ASN A 9 0.85 45.87 -1.19
CA ASN A 9 1.08 45.03 -0.02
C ASN A 9 -0.03 43.96 0.07
N LEU A 10 0.25 42.76 -0.44
CA LEU A 10 -0.44 41.56 0.01
C LEU A 10 0.46 40.82 0.99
N ILE A 11 0.18 41.08 2.27
CA ILE A 11 0.67 40.31 3.40
C ILE A 11 0.11 38.89 3.26
N GLU A 12 0.80 38.03 2.51
CA GLU A 12 0.71 36.58 2.70
C GLU A 12 1.38 36.30 4.04
N THR A 13 0.57 36.15 5.08
CA THR A 13 0.99 35.45 6.29
C THR A 13 1.20 33.98 5.92
N SER A 14 2.34 33.69 5.29
CA SER A 14 2.89 32.35 5.22
C SER A 14 3.32 32.00 6.64
N SER A 15 2.42 31.36 7.39
CA SER A 15 2.84 30.51 8.50
C SER A 15 3.63 29.37 7.86
N GLU A 16 4.92 29.62 7.66
CA GLU A 16 5.95 28.61 7.51
C GLU A 16 5.98 27.84 8.83
N ASP A 17 4.99 26.98 9.03
CA ASP A 17 5.16 25.85 9.92
C ASP A 17 6.22 24.99 9.25
N GLU A 18 7.47 25.19 9.68
CA GLU A 18 8.59 24.30 9.48
C GLU A 18 8.16 22.89 9.92
N LEU A 19 7.56 22.14 9.01
CA LEU A 19 7.40 20.70 9.14
C LEU A 19 8.74 20.04 8.79
N SER A 20 9.74 20.35 9.63
CA SER A 20 10.87 19.47 9.88
C SER A 20 10.31 18.29 10.66
N SER A 21 9.75 17.31 9.94
CA SER A 21 9.72 15.94 10.44
C SER A 21 11.15 15.40 10.28
N SER A 22 12.06 15.90 11.13
CA SER A 22 13.28 15.17 11.44
C SER A 22 12.83 13.80 11.93
N GLU A 23 13.53 12.78 11.47
CA GLU A 23 13.46 11.45 12.03
C GLU A 23 13.76 11.60 13.53
N ASP A 24 12.73 11.67 14.38
CA ASP A 24 12.81 11.18 15.75
C ASP A 24 12.97 9.66 15.62
N GLU A 25 14.16 9.23 15.16
CA GLU A 25 14.77 8.07 15.76
C GLU A 25 14.75 8.38 17.25
N SER A 26 13.95 7.64 18.00
CA SER A 26 13.97 7.71 19.45
C SER A 26 15.42 7.60 19.90
N GLU A 27 15.99 8.72 20.32
CA GLU A 27 17.21 8.78 21.11
C GLU A 27 16.94 8.00 22.39
N ASP A 28 17.25 6.70 22.39
CA ASP A 28 17.69 6.02 23.63
C ASP A 28 18.56 4.77 23.39
N GLU A 29 19.30 4.76 22.27
CA GLU A 29 20.69 4.31 22.29
C GLU A 29 21.46 5.29 21.39
N SER A 30 22.41 6.04 21.95
CA SER A 30 23.23 6.93 21.14
C SER A 30 23.88 6.13 20.00
N LEU A 31 23.96 6.70 18.80
CA LEU A 31 24.76 6.10 17.71
C LEU A 31 26.23 5.86 18.14
N GLU A 32 26.69 6.49 19.22
CA GLU A 32 27.97 6.19 19.88
C GLU A 32 27.97 4.84 20.61
N SER A 33 26.87 4.44 21.28
CA SER A 33 26.71 3.12 21.91
C SER A 33 26.80 1.99 20.88
N ALA A 34 26.09 2.12 19.75
CA ALA A 34 26.10 1.14 18.66
C ALA A 34 27.44 1.08 17.90
N ARG A 35 28.29 2.10 18.05
CA ARG A 35 29.64 2.19 17.46
C ARG A 35 30.76 1.92 18.46
N ASN A 36 30.45 1.39 19.64
CA ASN A 36 31.47 0.82 20.52
C ASN A 36 32.02 -0.46 19.88
N TRP A 37 33.04 -0.28 19.05
CA TRP A 37 33.86 -1.37 18.54
C TRP A 37 34.53 -2.06 19.73
N CYS A 38 33.98 -3.20 20.16
CA CYS A 38 34.68 -4.07 21.09
C CYS A 38 35.85 -4.70 20.33
N GLY A 39 37.07 -4.55 20.84
CA GLY A 39 38.21 -5.31 20.33
C GLY A 39 37.91 -6.79 20.47
N VAL A 40 37.67 -7.47 19.36
CA VAL A 40 37.58 -8.93 19.35
C VAL A 40 38.99 -9.43 19.59
N ASP A 41 39.22 -10.02 20.76
CA ASP A 41 40.49 -10.68 21.05
C ASP A 41 40.62 -11.89 20.12
N VAL A 42 41.37 -11.74 19.03
CA VAL A 42 41.58 -12.77 18.01
C VAL A 42 42.34 -13.98 18.58
N SER A 43 42.96 -13.84 19.77
CA SER A 43 43.57 -14.96 20.50
C SER A 43 42.56 -15.79 21.29
N VAL A 44 41.39 -15.22 21.60
CA VAL A 44 40.22 -15.91 22.14
C VAL A 44 39.28 -16.22 20.98
N LEU A 45 39.54 -17.35 20.31
CA LEU A 45 38.62 -17.89 19.30
C LEU A 45 37.31 -18.26 19.99
N THR A 46 36.35 -17.34 20.03
CA THR A 46 34.98 -17.69 20.36
C THR A 46 34.52 -18.73 19.33
N PRO A 47 33.95 -19.86 19.78
CA PRO A 47 33.47 -20.86 18.83
C PRO A 47 32.47 -20.19 17.89
N ALA A 48 32.59 -20.47 16.58
CA ALA A 48 31.67 -19.96 15.60
C ALA A 48 30.23 -20.28 16.06
N PRO A 49 29.28 -19.35 15.89
CA PRO A 49 27.88 -19.62 16.19
C PRO A 49 27.46 -20.94 15.53
N PRO A 50 26.65 -21.77 16.23
CA PRO A 50 26.19 -23.02 15.66
C PRO A 50 25.52 -22.76 14.32
N LYS A 51 26.00 -23.44 13.28
CA LYS A 51 25.34 -23.43 11.98
C LYS A 51 24.10 -24.29 12.08
N PHE A 52 22.94 -23.65 12.19
CA PHE A 52 21.67 -24.36 12.07
C PHE A 52 21.44 -24.69 10.60
N PRO A 53 21.33 -25.98 10.22
CA PRO A 53 20.99 -26.32 8.86
C PRO A 53 19.59 -25.80 8.56
N PHE A 54 19.39 -25.25 7.37
CA PHE A 54 18.06 -24.89 6.91
C PHE A 54 17.24 -26.18 6.71
N THR A 55 16.11 -26.28 7.41
CA THR A 55 15.22 -27.47 7.40
C THR A 55 13.90 -27.21 6.67
N GLY A 56 13.72 -26.00 6.13
CA GLY A 56 12.51 -25.65 5.37
C GLY A 56 12.45 -26.40 4.04
N ASN A 57 11.23 -26.55 3.53
CA ASN A 57 10.95 -27.07 2.18
C ASN A 57 10.40 -25.91 1.33
N PRO A 58 11.24 -25.08 0.70
CA PRO A 58 10.81 -23.90 -0.03
C PRO A 58 10.00 -24.28 -1.26
N GLY A 59 9.07 -23.41 -1.63
CA GLY A 59 8.28 -23.60 -2.83
C GLY A 59 6.83 -23.17 -2.69
N ILE A 60 6.13 -23.26 -3.81
CA ILE A 60 4.71 -22.97 -3.91
C ILE A 60 3.94 -24.06 -3.17
N LYS A 61 3.06 -23.66 -2.24
CA LYS A 61 2.23 -24.56 -1.42
C LYS A 61 0.90 -24.91 -2.11
N VAL A 62 0.51 -24.14 -3.11
CA VAL A 62 -0.70 -24.36 -3.90
C VAL A 62 -0.41 -25.24 -5.11
N SER A 63 -1.40 -26.05 -5.51
CA SER A 63 -1.27 -26.92 -6.68
C SER A 63 -1.45 -26.12 -7.96
N LEU A 64 -0.34 -25.68 -8.56
CA LEU A 64 -0.30 -25.07 -9.88
C LEU A 64 0.46 -25.97 -10.85
N ARG A 65 0.00 -26.04 -12.10
CA ARG A 65 0.73 -26.66 -13.21
C ARG A 65 1.48 -25.57 -13.95
N GLN A 66 2.63 -25.91 -14.53
CA GLN A 66 3.40 -24.97 -15.37
C GLN A 66 2.63 -24.47 -16.61
N SER A 67 1.52 -25.12 -16.96
CA SER A 67 0.64 -24.77 -18.07
C SER A 67 -0.54 -23.88 -17.67
N ASP A 68 -0.62 -23.45 -16.42
CA ASP A 68 -1.76 -22.66 -15.93
C ASP A 68 -1.73 -21.24 -16.52
N ASP A 69 -2.91 -20.66 -16.69
CA ASP A 69 -3.06 -19.34 -17.29
C ASP A 69 -2.54 -18.26 -16.31
N PRO A 70 -1.93 -17.16 -16.78
CA PRO A 70 -1.54 -16.05 -15.89
C PRO A 70 -2.67 -15.55 -14.98
N LEU A 71 -3.93 -15.70 -15.37
CA LEU A 71 -5.09 -15.42 -14.53
C LEU A 71 -5.17 -16.33 -13.30
N ASP A 72 -4.81 -17.61 -13.43
CA ASP A 72 -4.83 -18.56 -12.31
C ASP A 72 -3.87 -18.12 -11.20
N TYR A 73 -2.68 -17.63 -11.58
CA TYR A 73 -1.71 -17.05 -10.64
C TYR A 73 -2.23 -15.77 -9.97
N PHE A 74 -2.92 -14.89 -10.71
CA PHE A 74 -3.52 -13.69 -10.15
C PHE A 74 -4.61 -14.04 -9.11
N CYS A 75 -5.42 -15.06 -9.42
CA CYS A 75 -6.51 -15.53 -8.56
C CYS A 75 -6.03 -16.18 -7.25
N LEU A 76 -4.74 -16.47 -7.08
CA LEU A 76 -4.18 -16.88 -5.78
C LEU A 76 -4.21 -15.74 -4.75
N PHE A 77 -4.13 -14.49 -5.22
CA PHE A 77 -4.02 -13.31 -4.38
C PHE A 77 -5.30 -12.47 -4.40
N PHE A 78 -5.97 -12.40 -5.55
CA PHE A 78 -7.28 -11.77 -5.72
C PHE A 78 -8.33 -12.85 -5.98
N ASP A 79 -8.49 -13.73 -4.99
CA ASP A 79 -9.49 -14.80 -5.02
C ASP A 79 -10.93 -14.25 -4.90
N ASP A 80 -11.91 -15.16 -4.96
CA ASP A 80 -13.31 -14.78 -4.89
C ASP A 80 -13.69 -14.13 -3.55
N GLU A 81 -12.99 -14.44 -2.45
CA GLU A 81 -13.22 -13.81 -1.15
C GLU A 81 -12.77 -12.34 -1.17
N VAL A 82 -11.55 -12.04 -1.63
CA VAL A 82 -11.03 -10.67 -1.77
C VAL A 82 -11.90 -9.85 -2.71
N ILE A 83 -12.23 -10.40 -3.88
CA ILE A 83 -13.03 -9.69 -4.88
C ILE A 83 -14.43 -9.42 -4.34
N SER A 84 -15.07 -10.39 -3.71
CA SER A 84 -16.44 -10.23 -3.18
C SER A 84 -16.46 -9.25 -2.00
N PHE A 85 -15.41 -9.25 -1.17
CA PHE A 85 -15.22 -8.26 -0.12
C PHE A 85 -15.18 -6.84 -0.68
N ILE A 86 -14.28 -6.56 -1.64
CA ILE A 86 -14.15 -5.22 -2.24
C ILE A 86 -15.47 -4.78 -2.90
N ALA A 87 -16.12 -5.69 -3.64
CA ALA A 87 -17.39 -5.39 -4.31
C ALA A 87 -18.49 -5.03 -3.30
N LYS A 88 -18.62 -5.82 -2.22
CA LYS A 88 -19.58 -5.57 -1.14
C LYS A 88 -19.35 -4.21 -0.49
N GLU A 89 -18.13 -3.94 -0.01
CA GLU A 89 -17.85 -2.69 0.71
C GLU A 89 -17.96 -1.46 -0.19
N THR A 90 -17.63 -1.60 -1.47
CA THR A 90 -17.86 -0.55 -2.48
C THR A 90 -19.34 -0.22 -2.65
N ASN A 91 -20.22 -1.24 -2.68
CA ASN A 91 -21.66 -1.04 -2.79
C ASN A 91 -22.24 -0.43 -1.51
N SER A 92 -21.86 -0.95 -0.33
CA SER A 92 -22.31 -0.43 0.97
C SER A 92 -21.88 1.04 1.17
N PHE A 93 -20.66 1.41 0.79
CA PHE A 93 -20.22 2.80 0.84
C PHE A 93 -21.03 3.71 -0.10
N ALA A 94 -21.38 3.23 -1.30
CA ALA A 94 -22.23 3.98 -2.21
C ALA A 94 -23.63 4.19 -1.63
N GLU A 95 -24.25 3.16 -1.05
CA GLU A 95 -25.55 3.24 -0.37
C GLU A 95 -25.54 4.24 0.79
N GLU A 96 -24.51 4.21 1.64
CA GLU A 96 -24.34 5.16 2.74
C GLU A 96 -24.21 6.59 2.21
N TYR A 97 -23.40 6.78 1.16
CA TYR A 97 -23.23 8.09 0.52
C TYR A 97 -24.55 8.65 0.00
N PHE A 98 -25.41 7.83 -0.60
CA PHE A 98 -26.71 8.29 -1.10
C PHE A 98 -27.73 8.54 0.01
N SER A 99 -27.67 7.78 1.11
CA SER A 99 -28.56 7.95 2.25
C SER A 99 -28.31 9.27 2.99
N ASN A 100 -27.06 9.76 2.97
CA ASN A 100 -26.62 10.93 3.72
C ASN A 100 -26.60 12.25 2.90
N LEU A 101 -27.02 12.24 1.62
CA LEU A 101 -27.06 13.45 0.78
C LEU A 101 -28.48 13.85 0.39
N GLU A 102 -28.81 15.13 0.57
CA GLU A 102 -29.87 15.80 -0.19
C GLU A 102 -29.38 16.02 -1.64
N LEU A 103 -29.52 14.99 -2.48
CA LEU A 103 -29.01 15.03 -3.85
C LEU A 103 -29.84 15.96 -4.73
N THR A 104 -29.16 16.84 -5.48
CA THR A 104 -29.80 17.48 -6.62
C THR A 104 -30.04 16.46 -7.74
N PRO A 105 -31.19 16.51 -8.46
CA PRO A 105 -31.61 15.49 -9.44
C PRO A 105 -30.66 15.24 -10.62
N SER A 106 -29.61 16.05 -10.79
CA SER A 106 -28.71 16.03 -11.95
C SER A 106 -27.34 15.38 -11.67
N THR A 107 -27.13 14.84 -10.46
CA THR A 107 -25.81 14.34 -10.07
C THR A 107 -25.50 13.03 -10.78
N ARG A 108 -24.34 12.94 -11.48
CA ARG A 108 -23.83 11.70 -12.10
C ARG A 108 -23.82 10.49 -11.15
N ALA A 109 -23.71 10.74 -9.86
CA ALA A 109 -23.76 9.74 -8.81
C ALA A 109 -25.09 8.95 -8.78
N LEU A 110 -26.21 9.55 -9.19
CA LEU A 110 -27.52 8.88 -9.29
C LEU A 110 -27.56 7.78 -10.36
N GLN A 111 -26.54 7.67 -11.22
CA GLN A 111 -26.40 6.58 -12.19
C GLN A 111 -25.71 5.34 -11.59
N TRP A 112 -25.42 5.35 -10.29
CA TRP A 112 -24.85 4.21 -9.61
C TRP A 112 -25.73 2.97 -9.74
N LYS A 113 -25.05 1.85 -9.91
CA LYS A 113 -25.59 0.50 -9.82
C LYS A 113 -24.57 -0.31 -9.06
N ASP A 114 -25.02 -1.32 -8.34
CA ASP A 114 -24.11 -2.16 -7.59
C ASP A 114 -23.11 -2.86 -8.51
N VAL A 115 -21.87 -2.93 -8.04
CA VAL A 115 -20.77 -3.60 -8.70
C VAL A 115 -20.82 -5.08 -8.32
N THR A 116 -20.78 -5.95 -9.33
CA THR A 116 -20.64 -7.39 -9.12
C THR A 116 -19.17 -7.81 -9.06
N SER A 117 -18.87 -8.97 -8.48
CA SER A 117 -17.51 -9.52 -8.48
C SER A 117 -16.91 -9.65 -9.89
N GLU A 118 -17.72 -10.04 -10.88
CA GLU A 118 -17.29 -10.10 -12.29
C GLU A 118 -16.98 -8.72 -12.87
N GLU A 119 -17.82 -7.72 -12.58
CA GLU A 119 -17.59 -6.35 -13.03
C GLU A 119 -16.34 -5.75 -12.37
N LEU A 120 -16.11 -6.05 -11.09
CA LEU A 120 -14.91 -5.63 -10.39
C LEU A 120 -13.64 -6.27 -10.97
N LYS A 121 -13.67 -7.57 -11.33
CA LYS A 121 -12.55 -8.21 -12.04
C LYS A 121 -12.24 -7.51 -13.37
N ARG A 122 -13.26 -7.09 -14.14
CA ARG A 122 -13.08 -6.29 -15.36
C ARG A 122 -12.53 -4.89 -15.08
N PHE A 123 -12.96 -4.26 -13.99
CA PHE A 123 -12.40 -2.98 -13.57
C PHE A 123 -10.91 -3.10 -13.20
N ILE A 124 -10.53 -4.11 -12.42
CA ILE A 124 -9.13 -4.35 -12.04
C ILE A 124 -8.27 -4.69 -13.26
N SER A 125 -8.79 -5.45 -14.24
CA SER A 125 -8.03 -5.73 -15.46
C SER A 125 -7.73 -4.46 -16.27
N LEU A 126 -8.62 -3.46 -16.25
CA LEU A 126 -8.34 -2.15 -16.83
C LEU A 126 -7.24 -1.42 -16.05
N LEU A 127 -7.23 -1.45 -14.71
CA LEU A 127 -6.14 -0.86 -13.91
C LEU A 127 -4.77 -1.51 -14.21
N ILE A 128 -4.72 -2.84 -14.34
CA ILE A 128 -3.51 -3.57 -14.73
C ILE A 128 -3.07 -3.13 -16.13
N LEU A 129 -4.02 -3.02 -17.07
CA LEU A 129 -3.72 -2.58 -18.43
C LEU A 129 -3.23 -1.13 -18.50
N GLN A 130 -3.69 -0.24 -17.61
CA GLN A 130 -3.15 1.13 -17.49
C GLN A 130 -1.69 1.14 -17.02
N GLY A 131 -1.24 0.12 -16.30
CA GLY A 131 0.18 -0.09 -15.99
C GLY A 131 1.03 -0.31 -17.24
N ILE A 132 0.47 -0.96 -18.27
CA ILE A 132 1.15 -1.28 -19.53
C ILE A 132 0.97 -0.15 -20.56
N VAL A 133 -0.27 0.27 -20.76
CA VAL A 133 -0.65 1.34 -21.68
C VAL A 133 -0.72 2.63 -20.87
N GLN A 134 0.33 3.44 -20.96
CA GLN A 134 0.37 4.72 -20.26
C GLN A 134 -0.25 5.84 -21.11
N LYS A 135 -1.12 6.66 -20.52
CA LYS A 135 -1.65 7.88 -21.15
C LYS A 135 -1.50 9.08 -20.21
N PRO A 136 -1.31 10.30 -20.75
CA PRO A 136 -1.13 11.49 -19.92
C PRO A 136 -2.32 11.82 -19.01
N THR A 137 -3.54 11.45 -19.41
CA THR A 137 -4.74 11.69 -18.62
C THR A 137 -5.71 10.52 -18.72
N GLU A 138 -6.45 10.29 -17.63
CA GLU A 138 -7.40 9.17 -17.51
C GLU A 138 -8.43 9.12 -18.65
N LYS A 139 -8.99 10.29 -19.00
CA LYS A 139 -10.02 10.41 -20.04
C LYS A 139 -9.54 9.92 -21.41
N TRP A 140 -8.23 9.93 -21.67
CA TRP A 140 -7.70 9.55 -22.97
C TRP A 140 -7.76 8.04 -23.21
N PHE A 141 -7.93 7.22 -22.17
CA PHE A 141 -8.17 5.77 -22.31
C PHE A 141 -9.47 5.47 -23.05
N TRP A 142 -10.46 6.37 -22.95
CA TRP A 142 -11.74 6.27 -23.63
C TRP A 142 -11.86 7.23 -24.84
N SER A 143 -10.75 7.79 -25.31
CA SER A 143 -10.77 8.69 -26.47
C SER A 143 -11.15 7.94 -27.74
N LYS A 144 -12.04 8.53 -28.55
CA LYS A 144 -12.40 8.05 -29.89
C LYS A 144 -11.55 8.67 -31.00
N ARG A 145 -10.62 9.58 -30.67
CA ARG A 145 -9.74 10.22 -31.66
C ARG A 145 -8.78 9.17 -32.22
N PRO A 146 -8.62 9.02 -33.56
CA PRO A 146 -7.80 7.95 -34.14
C PRO A 146 -6.38 7.85 -33.57
N ILE A 147 -5.72 8.99 -33.33
CA ILE A 147 -4.35 9.03 -32.78
C ILE A 147 -4.25 8.64 -31.29
N LEU A 148 -5.35 8.70 -30.54
CA LEU A 148 -5.39 8.39 -29.10
C LEU A 148 -6.16 7.11 -28.78
N CYS A 149 -6.84 6.51 -29.76
CA CYS A 149 -7.84 5.48 -29.55
C CYS A 149 -7.23 4.23 -28.93
N THR A 150 -7.84 3.75 -27.85
CA THR A 150 -7.55 2.45 -27.23
C THR A 150 -8.86 1.69 -27.06
N PRO A 151 -9.37 1.04 -28.13
CA PRO A 151 -10.74 0.52 -28.17
C PRO A 151 -11.08 -0.45 -27.04
N PHE A 152 -10.10 -1.24 -26.61
CA PHE A 152 -10.27 -2.26 -25.58
C PHE A 152 -10.86 -1.69 -24.28
N PHE A 153 -10.44 -0.50 -23.83
CA PHE A 153 -10.96 0.13 -22.61
C PHE A 153 -12.46 0.37 -22.69
N GLY A 154 -12.94 1.01 -23.76
CA GLY A 154 -14.35 1.29 -23.97
C GLY A 154 -15.20 0.05 -24.25
N ASN A 155 -14.60 -1.01 -24.81
CA ASN A 155 -15.27 -2.28 -25.04
C ASN A 155 -15.48 -3.07 -23.75
N VAL A 156 -14.54 -3.00 -22.80
CA VAL A 156 -14.64 -3.68 -21.50
C VAL A 156 -15.56 -2.91 -20.55
N MET A 157 -15.39 -1.60 -20.43
CA MET A 157 -16.18 -0.77 -19.52
C MET A 157 -16.31 0.67 -20.04
N ASN A 158 -17.49 1.27 -19.90
CA ASN A 158 -17.69 2.68 -20.25
C ASN A 158 -16.95 3.62 -19.28
N GLU A 159 -16.36 4.72 -19.77
CA GLU A 159 -15.68 5.76 -18.97
C GLU A 159 -16.51 6.20 -17.76
N LYS A 160 -17.82 6.40 -17.94
CA LYS A 160 -18.73 6.84 -16.87
C LYS A 160 -18.84 5.78 -15.77
N ARG A 161 -18.95 4.50 -16.15
CA ARG A 161 -19.04 3.39 -15.19
C ARG A 161 -17.72 3.22 -14.46
N TYR A 162 -16.61 3.21 -15.19
CA TYR A 162 -15.26 3.16 -14.60
C TYR A 162 -15.04 4.31 -13.60
N SER A 163 -15.39 5.55 -13.97
CA SER A 163 -15.25 6.72 -13.10
C SER A 163 -16.12 6.63 -11.84
N LEU A 164 -17.32 6.04 -11.95
CA LEU A 164 -18.20 5.82 -10.80
C LEU A 164 -17.62 4.75 -9.86
N ILE A 165 -17.14 3.62 -10.40
CA ILE A 165 -16.47 2.58 -9.60
C ILE A 165 -15.25 3.18 -8.90
N MET A 166 -14.40 3.91 -9.62
CA MET A 166 -13.23 4.58 -9.04
C MET A 166 -13.60 5.58 -7.93
N LYS A 167 -14.76 6.27 -8.03
CA LYS A 167 -15.24 7.20 -7.01
C LYS A 167 -15.69 6.50 -5.72
N PHE A 168 -16.34 5.36 -5.84
CA PHE A 168 -16.95 4.65 -4.70
C PHE A 168 -16.13 3.46 -4.21
N LEU A 169 -15.02 3.12 -4.86
CA LEU A 169 -14.14 2.03 -4.47
C LEU A 169 -13.76 2.14 -2.99
N TYR A 170 -14.11 1.10 -2.22
CA TYR A 170 -13.98 1.09 -0.78
C TYR A 170 -13.49 -0.26 -0.27
N PHE A 171 -12.72 -0.25 0.82
CA PHE A 171 -12.01 -1.43 1.36
C PHE A 171 -12.18 -1.60 2.88
N GLN A 172 -13.01 -0.77 3.53
CA GLN A 172 -13.30 -0.88 4.95
C GLN A 172 -14.64 -1.59 5.13
N SER A 173 -14.68 -2.55 6.04
CA SER A 173 -15.93 -3.21 6.37
C SER A 173 -16.77 -2.37 7.32
N SER A 174 -18.05 -2.21 7.00
CA SER A 174 -19.03 -1.56 7.88
C SER A 174 -19.30 -2.35 9.17
N ASN A 175 -18.93 -3.64 9.17
CA ASN A 175 -19.24 -4.61 10.23
C ASN A 175 -18.05 -4.97 11.10
N ASP A 176 -16.88 -4.35 10.91
CA ASP A 176 -15.73 -4.64 11.76
C ASP A 176 -16.10 -4.18 13.18
N SER A 177 -16.21 -5.15 14.10
CA SER A 177 -16.32 -4.87 15.53
C SER A 177 -15.09 -4.06 15.97
N GLU A 178 -15.20 -3.31 17.08
CA GLU A 178 -14.04 -2.57 17.61
C GLU A 178 -12.81 -3.47 17.79
N ASP A 179 -13.01 -4.77 18.07
CA ASP A 179 -11.98 -5.80 18.20
C ASP A 179 -11.36 -6.29 16.87
N GLU A 180 -12.08 -6.26 15.74
CA GLU A 180 -11.53 -6.59 14.41
C GLU A 180 -10.93 -5.37 13.70
N SER A 181 -11.23 -4.17 14.19
CA SER A 181 -10.66 -2.93 13.67
C SER A 181 -9.16 -2.88 13.98
N PRO A 182 -8.29 -2.44 13.05
CA PRO A 182 -6.89 -2.30 13.35
C PRO A 182 -6.74 -1.38 14.58
N SER A 183 -5.99 -1.81 15.59
CA SER A 183 -5.64 -0.98 16.76
C SER A 183 -5.15 0.40 16.34
N ASN A 184 -4.57 0.47 15.15
CA ASN A 184 -4.26 1.68 14.42
C ASN A 184 -5.44 2.24 13.61
N ASN A 185 -6.11 3.25 14.17
CA ASN A 185 -7.12 4.07 13.50
C ASN A 185 -6.71 4.59 12.10
N LYS A 186 -5.42 4.76 11.82
CA LYS A 186 -4.92 5.30 10.54
C LYS A 186 -5.07 4.32 9.37
N LEU A 187 -5.13 3.01 9.65
CA LEU A 187 -5.26 1.97 8.64
C LEU A 187 -6.67 1.44 8.48
N LYS A 188 -7.67 1.99 9.20
CA LYS A 188 -9.08 1.54 9.13
C LYS A 188 -9.59 1.33 7.71
N LYS A 189 -9.18 2.18 6.76
CA LYS A 189 -9.64 2.12 5.37
C LYS A 189 -9.07 0.99 4.53
N ILE A 190 -7.90 0.47 4.87
CA ILE A 190 -7.15 -0.49 4.01
C ILE A 190 -6.59 -1.68 4.79
N GLY A 191 -6.65 -1.66 6.13
CA GLY A 191 -6.00 -2.63 7.01
C GLY A 191 -6.52 -4.04 6.76
N LYS A 192 -7.84 -4.22 6.70
CA LYS A 192 -8.47 -5.51 6.41
C LYS A 192 -8.02 -6.07 5.06
N PHE A 193 -8.10 -5.26 4.00
CA PHE A 193 -7.63 -5.66 2.66
C PHE A 193 -6.13 -6.02 2.65
N HIS A 194 -5.30 -5.24 3.33
CA HIS A 194 -3.86 -5.54 3.46
C HIS A 194 -3.62 -6.88 4.16
N SER A 195 -4.29 -7.14 5.29
CA SER A 195 -4.19 -8.41 6.02
C SER A 195 -4.64 -9.61 5.19
N MET A 196 -5.72 -9.45 4.41
CA MET A 196 -6.18 -10.48 3.46
C MET A 196 -5.09 -10.83 2.44
N LEU A 197 -4.39 -9.84 1.89
CA LEU A 197 -3.27 -10.07 0.97
C LEU A 197 -2.08 -10.73 1.66
N MET A 198 -1.69 -10.29 2.86
CA MET A 198 -0.57 -10.91 3.60
C MET A 198 -0.82 -12.38 3.88
N GLN A 199 -2.04 -12.74 4.32
CA GLN A 199 -2.42 -14.13 4.54
C GLN A 199 -2.23 -14.99 3.27
N ARG A 200 -2.59 -14.45 2.10
CA ARG A 200 -2.43 -15.13 0.80
C ARG A 200 -0.96 -15.22 0.40
N PHE A 201 -0.19 -14.17 0.62
CA PHE A 201 1.26 -14.18 0.34
C PHE A 201 1.97 -15.24 1.17
N GLN A 202 1.66 -15.34 2.47
CA GLN A 202 2.28 -16.30 3.38
C GLN A 202 1.81 -17.74 3.13
N SER A 203 0.54 -17.94 2.79
CA SER A 203 -0.02 -19.28 2.55
C SER A 203 0.32 -19.86 1.18
N THR A 204 0.63 -19.02 0.19
CA THR A 204 0.92 -19.46 -1.19
C THR A 204 2.34 -20.01 -1.33
N TYR A 205 3.31 -19.51 -0.57
CA TYR A 205 4.73 -19.81 -0.80
C TYR A 205 5.53 -19.91 0.51
N ILE A 206 6.45 -20.87 0.56
CA ILE A 206 7.47 -21.00 1.62
C ILE A 206 8.78 -20.40 1.09
N PRO A 207 9.32 -19.35 1.73
CA PRO A 207 10.61 -18.76 1.37
C PRO A 207 11.77 -19.76 1.44
N LYS A 208 12.82 -19.47 0.66
CA LYS A 208 14.12 -20.12 0.77
C LYS A 208 14.85 -19.67 2.04
N GLN A 209 16.04 -20.22 2.26
CA GLN A 209 16.88 -19.91 3.42
C GLN A 209 17.17 -18.41 3.55
N ASP A 210 17.42 -17.74 2.44
CA ASP A 210 17.84 -16.34 2.42
C ASP A 210 16.63 -15.42 2.19
N ILE A 211 16.42 -14.51 3.14
CA ILE A 211 15.37 -13.49 3.12
C ILE A 211 15.98 -12.11 3.36
N SER A 212 15.32 -11.08 2.84
CA SER A 212 15.70 -9.69 3.01
C SER A 212 14.53 -8.88 3.54
N ILE A 213 14.78 -8.05 4.55
CA ILE A 213 13.83 -7.06 5.04
C ILE A 213 14.38 -5.68 4.68
N ASP A 214 13.58 -4.90 3.95
CA ASP A 214 13.94 -3.56 3.54
C ASP A 214 12.68 -2.69 3.38
N GLU A 215 12.89 -1.41 3.11
CA GLU A 215 11.87 -0.39 3.08
C GLU A 215 11.47 -0.05 1.65
N SER A 216 10.16 -0.11 1.42
CA SER A 216 9.53 0.30 0.17
C SER A 216 8.70 1.57 0.38
N LEU A 217 8.54 2.36 -0.69
CA LEU A 217 7.85 3.64 -0.62
C LEU A 217 6.88 3.78 -1.79
N ILE A 218 5.59 3.66 -1.49
CA ILE A 218 4.51 3.90 -2.46
C ILE A 218 4.32 5.40 -2.60
N GLY A 219 4.69 5.95 -3.76
CA GLY A 219 4.64 7.39 -4.01
C GLY A 219 3.24 7.96 -3.82
N TYR A 220 3.11 8.94 -2.93
CA TYR A 220 1.85 9.59 -2.63
C TYR A 220 2.07 11.05 -2.23
N LYS A 221 1.48 11.98 -2.99
CA LYS A 221 1.62 13.43 -2.77
C LYS A 221 0.38 14.09 -2.15
N GLY A 222 -0.67 13.32 -1.89
CA GLY A 222 -1.91 13.84 -1.30
C GLY A 222 -1.79 14.21 0.18
N ARG A 223 -2.93 14.59 0.77
CA ARG A 223 -3.06 14.88 2.20
C ARG A 223 -3.23 13.56 2.97
N LEU A 224 -2.14 13.11 3.59
CA LEU A 224 -2.11 11.94 4.46
C LEU A 224 -1.21 12.25 5.64
N GLY A 225 -1.74 12.21 6.86
CA GLY A 225 -1.03 12.66 8.07
C GLY A 225 0.13 11.76 8.52
N TRP A 226 0.33 10.62 7.86
CA TRP A 226 1.39 9.65 8.17
C TRP A 226 2.24 9.29 6.95
N LYS A 227 2.15 10.07 5.86
CA LYS A 227 3.10 9.96 4.74
C LYS A 227 4.51 10.27 5.23
N GLN A 228 5.49 9.57 4.67
CA GLN A 228 6.90 9.72 4.99
C GLN A 228 7.60 10.55 3.92
N TYR A 229 8.63 11.28 4.34
CA TYR A 229 9.59 11.93 3.45
C TYR A 229 10.92 11.17 3.54
N ILE A 230 11.37 10.57 2.44
CA ILE A 230 12.65 9.85 2.36
C ILE A 230 13.47 10.49 1.25
N PRO A 231 14.43 11.38 1.57
CA PRO A 231 15.18 12.18 0.58
C PRO A 231 15.90 11.35 -0.49
N THR A 232 16.36 10.16 -0.10
CA THR A 232 17.16 9.25 -0.92
C THR A 232 16.33 8.47 -1.94
N LYS A 233 15.00 8.36 -1.76
CA LYS A 233 14.13 7.63 -2.68
C LYS A 233 13.66 8.53 -3.83
N ARG A 234 13.45 7.95 -5.02
CA ARG A 234 13.01 8.67 -6.23
C ARG A 234 11.68 9.42 -6.02
N SER A 235 10.70 8.72 -5.43
CA SER A 235 9.50 9.38 -4.91
C SER A 235 9.80 9.79 -3.48
N ARG A 236 10.23 11.04 -3.26
CA ARG A 236 10.63 11.47 -1.91
C ARG A 236 9.50 11.45 -0.88
N PHE A 237 8.23 11.49 -1.32
CA PHE A 237 7.06 11.46 -0.44
C PHE A 237 6.18 10.24 -0.74
N GLY A 238 5.71 9.55 0.30
CA GLY A 238 4.85 8.39 0.10
C GLY A 238 4.45 7.64 1.36
N VAL A 239 3.79 6.51 1.16
CA VAL A 239 3.48 5.52 2.19
C VAL A 239 4.65 4.55 2.29
N LYS A 240 5.35 4.56 3.44
CA LYS A 240 6.47 3.64 3.71
C LYS A 240 5.91 2.27 4.12
N LEU A 241 6.51 1.21 3.59
CA LEU A 241 6.29 -0.17 4.02
C LEU A 241 7.62 -0.79 4.41
N PHE A 242 7.60 -1.66 5.43
CA PHE A 242 8.65 -2.65 5.63
C PHE A 242 8.21 -3.93 4.95
N GLN A 243 9.04 -4.54 4.11
CA GLN A 243 8.70 -5.73 3.34
C GLN A 243 9.72 -6.82 3.60
N LEU A 244 9.24 -8.03 3.93
CA LEU A 244 10.03 -9.24 3.95
C LEU A 244 9.90 -9.92 2.59
N CYS A 245 11.03 -10.06 1.90
CA CYS A 245 11.11 -10.71 0.59
C CYS A 245 12.06 -11.92 0.62
N GLU A 246 11.74 -12.96 -0.14
CA GLU A 246 12.67 -14.05 -0.43
C GLU A 246 13.77 -13.54 -1.38
N SER A 247 15.04 -13.74 -1.03
CA SER A 247 16.16 -13.03 -1.65
C SER A 247 16.43 -13.40 -3.11
N GLU A 248 16.12 -14.63 -3.53
CA GLU A 248 16.35 -15.11 -4.90
C GLU A 248 15.25 -14.66 -5.87
N SER A 249 13.96 -14.80 -5.49
CA SER A 249 12.83 -14.44 -6.37
C SER A 249 12.30 -13.01 -6.19
N GLY A 250 12.60 -12.36 -5.07
CA GLY A 250 12.00 -11.09 -4.69
C GLY A 250 10.52 -11.21 -4.26
N TYR A 251 10.03 -12.43 -4.01
CA TYR A 251 8.66 -12.67 -3.57
C TYR A 251 8.41 -12.01 -2.20
N ILE A 252 7.42 -11.12 -2.14
CA ILE A 252 6.99 -10.49 -0.89
C ILE A 252 6.21 -11.52 -0.08
N TRP A 253 6.76 -11.93 1.04
CA TRP A 253 6.12 -12.89 1.94
C TRP A 253 5.29 -12.19 3.02
N ASN A 254 5.79 -11.07 3.56
CA ASN A 254 5.10 -10.30 4.60
C ASN A 254 5.40 -8.80 4.44
N SER A 255 4.55 -7.93 5.00
CA SER A 255 4.68 -6.48 4.89
C SER A 255 4.01 -5.77 6.07
N ILE A 256 4.57 -4.65 6.50
CA ILE A 256 3.99 -3.74 7.50
C ILE A 256 3.85 -2.36 6.87
N ILE A 257 2.66 -1.77 6.95
CA ILE A 257 2.45 -0.37 6.57
C ILE A 257 2.89 0.53 7.72
N TYR A 258 3.93 1.34 7.50
CA TYR A 258 4.42 2.26 8.50
C TYR A 258 3.55 3.52 8.58
N THR A 259 3.09 3.84 9.79
CA THR A 259 2.19 4.98 10.06
C THR A 259 2.74 5.95 11.11
N GLY A 260 4.05 5.93 11.35
CA GLY A 260 4.69 6.69 12.43
C GLY A 260 4.44 6.05 13.79
N LYS A 261 4.19 6.88 14.81
CA LYS A 261 3.89 6.46 16.20
C LYS A 261 2.68 5.53 16.36
N GLY A 262 1.82 5.43 15.35
CA GLY A 262 0.65 4.53 15.36
C GLY A 262 0.90 3.16 14.74
N THR A 263 2.13 2.84 14.35
CA THR A 263 2.43 1.56 13.69
C THR A 263 2.25 0.41 14.66
N THR A 264 1.40 -0.55 14.31
CA THR A 264 1.19 -1.77 15.08
C THR A 264 2.31 -2.76 14.79
N PHE A 265 3.08 -3.10 15.81
CA PHE A 265 4.08 -4.18 15.80
C PHE A 265 3.60 -5.32 16.70
N HIS A 266 4.30 -6.46 16.69
CA HIS A 266 4.00 -7.55 17.60
C HIS A 266 4.27 -7.15 19.06
N GLU A 267 3.34 -7.47 19.96
CA GLU A 267 3.32 -7.01 21.37
C GLU A 267 4.58 -7.43 22.16
N ASP A 268 5.08 -8.64 21.91
CA ASP A 268 6.30 -9.16 22.55
C ASP A 268 7.56 -8.31 22.35
N TYR A 269 7.54 -7.37 21.38
CA TYR A 269 8.70 -6.53 21.06
C TYR A 269 8.47 -5.04 21.36
N GLU A 270 7.45 -4.69 22.15
CA GLU A 270 7.10 -3.30 22.47
C GLU A 270 8.24 -2.49 23.12
N ASP A 271 9.14 -3.14 23.85
CA ASP A 271 10.26 -2.49 24.52
C ASP A 271 11.46 -2.20 23.60
N TYR A 272 11.48 -2.73 22.37
CA TYR A 272 12.60 -2.57 21.46
C TYR A 272 12.49 -1.34 20.55
N GLY A 273 13.61 -0.94 19.95
CA GLY A 273 13.65 0.07 18.89
C GLY A 273 12.86 -0.34 17.63
N VAL A 274 12.47 0.65 16.82
CA VAL A 274 11.62 0.44 15.61
C VAL A 274 12.24 -0.57 14.64
N SER A 275 13.56 -0.56 14.46
CA SER A 275 14.26 -1.49 13.58
C SER A 275 14.06 -2.94 14.03
N THR A 276 14.29 -3.23 15.32
CA THR A 276 14.08 -4.57 15.89
C THR A 276 12.61 -4.97 15.84
N LYS A 277 11.69 -4.08 16.23
CA LYS A 277 10.24 -4.31 16.12
C LYS A 277 9.83 -4.70 14.70
N SER A 278 10.32 -3.97 13.70
CA SER A 278 9.98 -4.19 12.29
C SER A 278 10.48 -5.56 11.82
N VAL A 279 11.71 -5.93 12.17
CA VAL A 279 12.30 -7.22 11.80
C VAL A 279 11.54 -8.36 12.47
N MET A 280 11.37 -8.28 13.80
CA MET A 280 10.78 -9.37 14.59
C MET A 280 9.28 -9.54 14.37
N THR A 281 8.57 -8.49 13.92
CA THR A 281 7.16 -8.60 13.53
C THR A 281 6.99 -9.23 12.15
N LEU A 282 7.98 -9.10 11.27
CA LEU A 282 7.90 -9.60 9.90
C LEU A 282 8.25 -11.08 9.76
N ILE A 283 9.13 -11.60 10.63
CA ILE A 283 9.60 -13.00 10.68
C ILE A 283 8.61 -13.85 11.48
#